data_AF-A0AA88KYU5-F1
#
_entry.id   AF-A0AA88KYU5-F1
#
_cell.length_a   1.000
_cell.length_b   1.000
_cell.length_c   1.000
_cell.angle_alpha   90.00
_cell.angle_beta   90.00
_cell.angle_gamma   90.00
#
_symmetry.space_group_name_H-M   'P 1'
#
loop_
_entity.id
_entity.type
_entity.pdbx_description
1 polymer ?
#
loop_
_entity_poly.entity_id
_entity_poly.type
_entity_poly.pdbx_seq_one_letter_code
_entity_poly.pdbx_strand_id
1 'polypeptide(L)'
;MGRKSKLLDKEQDLDNIEKPVEKKPKEKRRNSEKRKEKSRDAARCRRSKESEIFTDLANTLPVPSNVINHMDKASVMRLAIAYLKIRHILGTGKMPNLFYSSKVKAVDGLFRICNILPSLE
;
A
#
# COMPACT_ATOMS: atom_id res chain seq x y z
N MET A 1 82.11 20.12 20.46
CA MET A 1 81.76 20.40 21.86
C MET A 1 80.23 20.41 21.99
N GLY A 2 79.61 19.26 22.24
CA GLY A 2 78.16 19.16 22.41
C GLY A 2 77.80 19.00 23.88
N ARG A 3 77.25 20.05 24.49
CA ARG A 3 76.57 19.99 25.79
C ARG A 3 75.16 20.56 25.61
N LYS A 4 74.16 19.76 25.96
CA LYS A 4 72.90 20.12 26.65
C LYS A 4 71.98 18.89 26.55
N SER A 5 71.97 18.05 27.58
CA SER A 5 71.24 18.17 28.86
C SER A 5 69.90 17.47 28.77
N LYS A 6 69.82 16.33 29.45
CA LYS A 6 68.58 15.68 29.90
C LYS A 6 67.69 16.69 30.59
N LEU A 7 66.39 16.61 30.36
CA LEU A 7 65.39 16.77 31.41
C LEU A 7 64.23 15.83 31.07
N LEU A 8 64.04 14.86 31.96
CA LEU A 8 62.79 14.14 32.11
C LEU A 8 61.81 15.09 32.77
N ASP A 9 60.61 15.23 32.22
CA ASP A 9 59.42 15.49 33.01
C ASP A 9 58.43 14.35 32.71
N LYS A 10 58.32 13.45 33.69
CA LYS A 10 57.23 12.48 33.82
C LYS A 10 56.32 13.02 34.92
N GLU A 11 55.13 13.45 34.55
CA GLU A 11 53.92 13.54 35.39
C GLU A 11 52.78 13.49 34.36
N GLN A 12 52.20 12.31 34.09
CA GLN A 12 50.95 11.84 34.70
C GLN A 12 49.95 12.98 34.91
N ASP A 13 48.95 13.06 34.04
CA ASP A 13 47.59 13.29 34.50
C ASP A 13 46.62 12.49 33.63
N LEU A 14 45.89 11.64 34.33
CA LEU A 14 44.71 10.92 33.89
C LEU A 14 43.69 11.95 33.41
N ASP A 15 43.17 11.82 32.19
CA ASP A 15 41.75 12.08 31.93
C ASP A 15 41.35 11.50 30.58
N ASN A 16 40.95 10.24 30.70
CA ASN A 16 40.09 9.54 29.78
C ASN A 16 38.76 10.31 29.71
N ILE A 17 38.50 11.02 28.63
CA ILE A 17 37.13 11.22 28.16
C ILE A 17 37.09 10.73 26.72
N GLU A 18 36.95 9.42 26.60
CA GLU A 18 36.25 8.83 25.48
C GLU A 18 34.95 9.62 25.30
N LYS A 19 34.94 10.59 24.37
CA LYS A 19 33.73 11.35 24.09
C LYS A 19 32.67 10.32 23.74
N PRO A 20 31.52 10.26 24.44
CA PRO A 20 30.42 9.44 24.01
C PRO A 20 30.12 9.88 22.57
N VAL A 21 30.22 8.94 21.63
CA VAL A 21 29.70 9.16 20.28
C VAL A 21 28.19 9.30 20.44
N GLU A 22 27.73 10.51 20.73
CA GLU A 22 26.33 10.86 20.78
C GLU A 22 25.81 10.75 19.35
N LYS A 23 25.38 9.53 19.00
CA LYS A 23 24.69 9.25 17.75
C LYS A 23 23.39 10.04 17.79
N LYS A 24 23.44 11.26 17.22
CA LYS A 24 22.30 12.17 17.07
C LYS A 24 21.04 11.37 16.74
N PRO A 25 19.92 11.55 17.48
CA PRO A 25 18.71 10.79 17.27
C PRO A 25 18.30 10.88 15.80
N LYS A 26 18.06 9.70 15.22
CA LYS A 26 17.67 9.45 13.83
C LYS A 26 16.34 10.17 13.50
N GLU A 27 16.36 11.48 13.30
CA GLU A 27 15.18 12.28 13.00
C GLU A 27 14.55 11.90 11.63
N LYS A 28 15.40 11.53 10.65
CA LYS A 28 14.95 10.95 9.38
C LYS A 28 14.17 9.63 9.57
N ARG A 29 14.49 8.81 10.59
CA ARG A 29 13.80 7.53 10.82
C ARG A 29 12.41 7.73 11.42
N ARG A 30 12.24 8.64 12.39
CA ARG A 30 10.92 8.98 12.96
C ARG A 30 9.98 9.60 11.93
N ASN A 31 10.49 10.41 10.98
CA ASN A 31 9.69 10.93 9.87
C ASN A 31 9.25 9.82 8.89
N SER A 32 10.14 8.86 8.61
CA SER A 32 9.82 7.74 7.73
C SER A 32 8.70 6.85 8.28
N GLU A 33 8.65 6.61 9.59
CA GLU A 33 7.57 5.83 10.22
C GLU A 33 6.21 6.53 10.09
N LYS A 34 6.13 7.84 10.37
CA LYS A 34 4.88 8.60 10.20
C LYS A 34 4.37 8.58 8.74
N ARG A 35 5.27 8.63 7.75
CA ARG A 35 4.90 8.52 6.33
C ARG A 35 4.43 7.12 5.96
N LYS A 36 5.10 6.10 6.49
CA LYS A 36 4.74 4.69 6.30
C LYS A 36 3.38 4.37 6.91
N GLU A 37 3.08 4.91 8.09
CA GLU A 37 1.78 4.74 8.74
C GLU A 37 0.66 5.42 7.94
N LYS A 38 0.86 6.65 7.48
CA LYS A 38 -0.11 7.32 6.59
C LYS A 38 -0.36 6.54 5.28
N SER A 39 0.67 5.92 4.71
CA SER A 39 0.52 5.08 3.52
C SER A 39 -0.27 3.80 3.82
N ARG A 40 -0.02 3.16 4.98
CA ARG A 40 -0.78 2.00 5.46
C ARG A 40 -2.25 2.35 5.66
N ASP A 41 -2.55 3.45 6.34
CA ASP A 41 -3.92 3.90 6.56
C ASP A 41 -4.63 4.22 5.24
N ALA A 42 -3.94 4.88 4.30
CA ALA A 42 -4.47 5.12 2.97
C ALA A 42 -4.77 3.80 2.22
N ALA A 43 -3.90 2.80 2.32
CA ALA A 43 -4.14 1.48 1.72
C ALA A 43 -5.30 0.73 2.39
N ARG A 44 -5.43 0.82 3.72
CA ARG A 44 -6.55 0.26 4.47
C ARG A 44 -7.86 0.92 4.05
N CYS A 45 -7.91 2.26 4.01
CA CYS A 45 -9.07 3.02 3.57
C CYS A 45 -9.51 2.61 2.14
N ARG A 46 -8.55 2.49 1.21
CA ARG A 46 -8.84 2.00 -0.15
C ARG A 46 -9.43 0.60 -0.15
N ARG A 47 -8.85 -0.35 0.60
CA ARG A 47 -9.36 -1.74 0.69
C ARG A 47 -10.75 -1.80 1.31
N SER A 48 -11.00 -1.04 2.38
CA SER A 48 -12.31 -0.95 3.01
C SER A 48 -13.35 -0.41 2.04
N LYS A 49 -13.03 0.68 1.33
CA LYS A 49 -13.96 1.28 0.37
C LYS A 49 -14.22 0.37 -0.83
N GLU A 50 -13.18 -0.30 -1.34
CA GLU A 50 -13.32 -1.28 -2.40
C GLU A 50 -14.26 -2.42 -1.97
N SER A 51 -14.08 -2.97 -0.76
CA SER A 51 -14.96 -4.04 -0.24
C SER A 51 -16.41 -3.58 -0.09
N GLU A 52 -16.67 -2.36 0.37
CA GLU A 52 -18.01 -1.77 0.43
C GLU A 52 -18.65 -1.72 -0.97
N ILE A 53 -17.92 -1.19 -1.97
CA ILE A 53 -18.38 -1.10 -3.36
C ILE A 53 -18.70 -2.50 -3.94
N PHE A 54 -17.89 -3.51 -3.64
CA PHE A 54 -18.15 -4.88 -4.09
C PHE A 54 -19.40 -5.48 -3.47
N THR A 55 -19.62 -5.23 -2.18
CA THR A 55 -20.84 -5.66 -1.48
C THR A 55 -22.07 -4.99 -2.09
N ASP A 56 -22.02 -3.68 -2.30
CA ASP A 56 -23.11 -2.93 -2.92
C ASP A 56 -23.39 -3.44 -4.34
N LEU A 57 -22.35 -3.61 -5.16
CA LEU A 57 -22.48 -4.15 -6.50
C LEU A 57 -23.15 -5.52 -6.48
N ALA A 58 -22.72 -6.43 -5.60
CA ALA A 58 -23.30 -7.76 -5.51
C ALA A 58 -24.79 -7.70 -5.12
N ASN A 59 -25.17 -6.84 -4.17
CA ASN A 59 -26.56 -6.63 -3.76
C ASN A 59 -27.46 -6.06 -4.87
N THR A 60 -26.90 -5.35 -5.86
CA THR A 60 -27.68 -4.87 -7.02
C THR A 60 -27.94 -5.94 -8.08
N LEU A 61 -27.19 -7.05 -8.07
CA LEU A 61 -27.37 -8.12 -9.04
C LEU A 61 -28.65 -8.91 -8.73
N PRO A 62 -29.34 -9.44 -9.74
CA PRO A 62 -30.55 -10.25 -9.55
C PRO A 62 -30.20 -11.67 -9.08
N VAL A 63 -29.45 -11.78 -7.99
CA VAL A 63 -29.08 -13.04 -7.33
C VAL A 63 -29.39 -12.94 -5.84
N PRO A 64 -29.77 -14.05 -5.19
CA PRO A 64 -30.14 -14.01 -3.79
C PRO A 64 -28.91 -13.80 -2.89
N SER A 65 -29.10 -13.09 -1.78
CA SER A 65 -28.03 -12.66 -0.87
C SER A 65 -27.25 -13.81 -0.23
N ASN A 66 -27.88 -14.97 -0.05
CA ASN A 66 -27.22 -16.18 0.44
C ASN A 66 -26.10 -16.65 -0.51
N VAL A 67 -26.29 -16.52 -1.83
CA VAL A 67 -25.27 -16.88 -2.82
C VAL A 67 -24.18 -15.81 -2.85
N ILE A 68 -24.57 -14.53 -2.87
CA ILE A 68 -23.65 -13.38 -2.90
C ILE A 68 -22.62 -13.44 -1.77
N ASN A 69 -23.03 -13.76 -0.54
CA ASN A 69 -22.14 -13.82 0.62
C ASN A 69 -21.00 -14.84 0.48
N HIS A 70 -21.17 -15.85 -0.38
CA HIS A 70 -20.15 -16.86 -0.67
C HIS A 70 -19.39 -16.58 -1.97
N MET A 71 -19.72 -15.53 -2.72
CA MET A 71 -19.05 -15.19 -3.96
C MET A 71 -17.73 -14.45 -3.70
N ASP A 72 -16.70 -14.83 -4.45
CA ASP A 72 -15.47 -14.07 -4.50
C ASP A 72 -15.62 -12.82 -5.39
N LYS A 73 -14.75 -11.82 -5.17
CA LYS A 73 -14.76 -10.55 -5.93
C LYS A 73 -14.69 -10.76 -7.44
N ALA A 74 -13.95 -11.76 -7.93
CA ALA A 74 -13.84 -12.00 -9.36
C ALA A 74 -15.14 -12.58 -9.94
N SER A 75 -15.78 -13.51 -9.23
CA SER A 75 -17.09 -14.02 -9.64
C SER A 75 -18.18 -12.93 -9.65
N VAL A 76 -18.18 -12.02 -8.67
CA VAL A 76 -19.10 -10.85 -8.68
C VAL A 76 -18.88 -10.00 -9.94
N MET A 77 -17.63 -9.71 -10.32
CA MET A 77 -17.32 -8.99 -11.56
C MET A 77 -17.82 -9.75 -12.80
N ARG A 78 -17.54 -11.06 -12.87
CA ARG A 78 -17.98 -11.90 -14.00
C ARG A 78 -19.50 -11.89 -14.14
N LEU A 79 -20.22 -12.00 -13.04
CA LEU A 79 -21.67 -11.99 -13.02
C LEU A 79 -22.24 -10.63 -13.43
N ALA A 80 -21.67 -9.52 -12.93
CA ALA A 80 -22.06 -8.18 -13.33
C ALA A 80 -21.86 -7.95 -14.84
N ILE A 81 -20.71 -8.36 -15.37
CA ILE A 81 -20.39 -8.32 -16.81
C ILE A 81 -21.40 -9.13 -17.62
N ALA A 82 -21.72 -10.35 -17.18
CA ALA A 82 -22.69 -11.23 -17.85
C ALA A 82 -24.12 -10.65 -17.82
N TYR A 83 -24.54 -10.12 -16.68
CA TYR A 83 -25.85 -9.48 -16.52
C TYR A 83 -26.03 -8.30 -17.48
N LEU A 84 -25.00 -7.44 -17.59
CA LEU A 84 -25.02 -6.31 -18.53
C LEU A 84 -25.05 -6.78 -20.00
N LYS A 85 -24.33 -7.87 -20.36
CA LYS A 85 -24.41 -8.46 -21.72
C LYS A 85 -25.82 -8.92 -22.05
N ILE A 86 -26.42 -9.68 -21.16
CA ILE A 86 -27.76 -10.26 -21.37
C ILE A 86 -28.78 -9.14 -21.54
N ARG A 87 -28.74 -8.10 -20.70
CA ARG A 87 -29.64 -6.93 -20.85
C ARG A 87 -29.47 -6.19 -22.17
N HIS A 88 -28.24 -6.10 -22.66
CA HIS A 88 -27.95 -5.52 -23.96
C HIS A 88 -28.53 -6.36 -25.10
N ILE A 89 -28.28 -7.69 -25.08
CA ILE A 89 -28.82 -8.63 -26.09
C ILE A 89 -30.34 -8.61 -26.10
N LEU A 90 -30.98 -8.55 -24.94
CA LEU A 90 -32.43 -8.49 -24.80
C LEU A 90 -33.03 -7.11 -25.14
N GLY A 91 -32.23 -6.13 -25.56
CA GLY A 91 -32.71 -4.80 -25.94
C GLY A 91 -33.30 -3.97 -24.79
N THR A 92 -33.16 -4.44 -23.55
CA THR A 92 -33.72 -3.79 -22.35
C THR A 92 -32.79 -2.70 -21.78
N GLY A 93 -31.57 -2.58 -22.31
CA GLY A 93 -30.58 -1.60 -21.90
C GLY A 93 -30.22 -0.62 -23.02
N LYS A 94 -30.45 0.68 -22.80
CA LYS A 94 -30.05 1.79 -23.69
C LYS A 94 -28.53 2.08 -23.65
N MET A 95 -27.69 1.05 -23.70
CA MET A 95 -26.23 1.22 -23.60
C MET A 95 -25.58 1.07 -24.99
N PRO A 96 -24.92 2.11 -25.53
CA PRO A 96 -24.28 2.04 -26.84
C PRO A 96 -23.07 1.10 -26.84
N ASN A 97 -22.97 0.31 -27.91
CA ASN A 97 -21.98 -0.76 -28.14
C ASN A 97 -20.50 -0.37 -27.91
N LEU A 98 -20.15 0.91 -28.04
CA LEU A 98 -18.75 1.37 -27.96
C LEU A 98 -18.14 1.31 -26.55
N PHE A 99 -18.94 1.24 -25.48
CA PHE A 99 -18.40 1.25 -24.11
C PHE A 99 -18.00 -0.15 -23.60
N TYR A 100 -18.59 -1.20 -24.17
CA TYR A 100 -18.47 -2.57 -23.67
C TYR A 100 -17.13 -3.25 -24.03
N SER A 101 -16.61 -2.99 -25.25
CA SER A 101 -15.39 -3.66 -25.76
C SER A 101 -14.09 -3.12 -25.16
N SER A 102 -14.02 -1.80 -24.90
CA SER A 102 -12.76 -1.14 -24.52
C SER A 102 -12.46 -1.17 -23.01
N LYS A 103 -13.48 -1.25 -22.14
CA LYS A 103 -13.30 -1.19 -20.67
C LYS A 103 -13.18 -2.56 -20.00
N VAL A 104 -13.76 -3.63 -20.57
CA VAL A 104 -13.64 -4.99 -20.01
C VAL A 104 -12.21 -5.54 -20.10
N LYS A 105 -11.42 -5.10 -21.09
CA LYS A 105 -9.98 -5.42 -21.15
C LYS A 105 -9.14 -4.64 -20.13
N ALA A 106 -9.64 -3.48 -19.67
CA ALA A 106 -8.92 -2.60 -18.75
C ALA A 106 -9.04 -3.05 -17.28
N VAL A 107 -10.12 -3.78 -16.92
CA VAL A 107 -10.31 -4.27 -15.55
C VAL A 107 -9.31 -5.35 -15.14
N ASP A 108 -8.75 -6.09 -16.10
CA ASP A 108 -7.71 -7.10 -15.85
C ASP A 108 -6.39 -6.48 -15.37
N GLY A 109 -6.10 -5.22 -15.77
CA GLY A 109 -4.86 -4.52 -15.39
C GLY A 109 -4.93 -3.79 -14.04
N LEU A 110 -6.12 -3.37 -13.61
CA LEU A 110 -6.28 -2.49 -12.44
C LEU A 110 -6.13 -3.22 -11.09
N PHE A 111 -6.36 -4.53 -11.06
CA PHE A 111 -6.18 -5.38 -9.86
C PHE A 111 -4.72 -5.39 -9.36
N ARG A 112 -3.75 -5.10 -10.24
CA ARG A 112 -2.32 -5.13 -9.93
C ARG A 112 -1.82 -3.88 -9.19
N ILE A 113 -2.48 -2.74 -9.36
CA ILE A 113 -2.01 -1.46 -8.80
C ILE A 113 -2.27 -1.37 -7.28
N CYS A 114 -3.31 -2.03 -6.77
CA CYS A 114 -3.58 -2.07 -5.32
C CYS A 114 -2.71 -3.06 -4.52
N ASN A 115 -1.91 -3.90 -5.19
CA ASN A 115 -1.05 -4.92 -4.55
C ASN A 115 0.44 -4.58 -4.49
N ILE A 116 0.88 -3.41 -4.99
CA ILE A 116 2.28 -2.97 -4.87
C ILE A 116 2.38 -1.92 -3.76
N LEU A 117 2.24 -2.36 -2.51
CA LEU A 117 3.04 -1.87 -1.37
C LEU A 117 2.84 -2.80 -0.16
N PRO A 118 3.48 -3.98 -0.12
CA PRO A 118 3.88 -4.59 1.13
C PRO A 118 5.24 -4.01 1.51
N SER A 119 5.29 -3.16 2.53
CA SER A 119 6.56 -2.81 3.18
C SER A 119 6.29 -2.46 4.64
N LEU A 120 6.50 -3.45 5.51
CA LEU A 120 7.28 -3.38 6.75
C LEU A 120 7.14 -4.71 7.51
N GLU A 121 7.99 -5.68 7.15
CA GLU A 121 8.91 -6.25 8.15
C GLU A 121 10.13 -5.31 8.26
#